data_AF-A0A1V4A9Q0-F1
#
_entry.id   AF-A0A1V4A9Q0-F1
#
_cell.length_a   1.000
_cell.length_b   1.000
_cell.length_c   1.000
_cell.angle_alpha   90.00
_cell.angle_beta   90.00
_cell.angle_gamma   90.00
#
_symmetry.space_group_name_H-M   'P 1'
#
loop_
_entity.id
_entity.type
_entity.pdbx_description
1 polymer ?
#
loop_
_entity_poly.entity_id
_entity_poly.type
_entity_poly.pdbx_seq_one_letter_code
_entity_poly.pdbx_strand_id
1 'polypeptide(L)'
;MSAAELRRRVRAAEALKAKTREMAATNALTAREAAVKAAKAKEEADVTAREAAAVVLRLFDNDAELVSELLGVPAEELEREAKPVTAARAKEIIESLRARAERPRPTRARKPRADAASSASGIPAPASTADDSRADAA
;
A
#
# COMPACT_ATOMS: atom_id res chain seq x y z
N MET A 1 61.37 16.22 -11.85
CA MET A 1 60.18 16.70 -11.09
C MET A 1 60.63 17.85 -10.20
N SER A 2 60.02 19.03 -10.30
CA SER A 2 60.45 20.21 -9.53
C SER A 2 59.71 20.35 -8.20
N ALA A 3 60.31 21.05 -7.24
CA ALA A 3 59.68 21.33 -5.95
C ALA A 3 58.35 22.10 -6.08
N ALA A 4 58.22 22.95 -7.10
CA ALA A 4 56.99 23.69 -7.38
C ALA A 4 55.86 22.76 -7.84
N GLU A 5 56.16 21.79 -8.71
CA GLU A 5 55.19 20.78 -9.17
C GLU A 5 54.69 19.91 -8.01
N LEU A 6 55.58 19.51 -7.09
CA LEU A 6 55.21 18.73 -5.92
C LEU A 6 54.21 19.49 -5.03
N ARG A 7 54.49 20.76 -4.72
CA ARG A 7 53.59 21.61 -3.92
C ARG A 7 52.24 21.83 -4.60
N ARG A 8 52.20 21.92 -5.94
CA ARG A 8 50.95 22.01 -6.70
C ARG A 8 50.13 20.74 -6.57
N ARG A 9 50.77 19.57 -6.71
CA ARG A 9 50.11 18.26 -6.60
C ARG A 9 49.57 18.00 -5.20
N VAL A 10 50.32 18.35 -4.15
CA VAL A 10 49.86 18.23 -2.76
C VAL A 10 48.60 19.08 -2.53
N ARG A 11 48.62 20.36 -2.92
CA ARG A 11 47.42 21.24 -2.82
C ARG A 11 46.23 20.70 -3.59
N ALA A 12 46.44 20.15 -4.79
CA ALA A 12 45.37 19.54 -5.58
C ALA A 12 44.77 18.30 -4.89
N ALA A 13 45.61 17.45 -4.28
CA ALA A 13 45.16 16.28 -3.53
C ALA A 13 44.39 16.68 -2.26
N GLU A 14 44.82 17.72 -1.55
CA GLU A 14 44.12 18.28 -0.39
C GLU A 14 42.77 18.87 -0.77
N ALA A 15 42.69 19.63 -1.87
CA ALA A 15 41.44 20.17 -2.38
C ALA A 15 40.44 19.06 -2.75
N LEU A 16 40.91 17.98 -3.37
CA LEU A 16 40.06 16.82 -3.69
C LEU A 16 39.56 16.14 -2.42
N LYS A 17 40.41 15.95 -1.41
CA LYS A 17 40.01 15.40 -0.11
C LYS A 17 38.97 16.28 0.59
N ALA A 18 39.16 17.61 0.57
CA ALA A 18 38.21 18.56 1.14
C ALA A 18 36.85 18.46 0.44
N LYS A 19 36.82 18.47 -0.89
CA LYS A 19 35.58 18.30 -1.67
C LYS A 19 34.89 16.96 -1.40
N THR A 20 35.66 15.88 -1.27
CA THR A 20 35.10 14.56 -0.94
C THR A 20 34.46 14.57 0.45
N ARG A 21 35.10 15.21 1.44
CA ARG A 21 34.52 15.38 2.78
C ARG A 21 33.25 16.22 2.76
N GLU A 22 33.23 17.30 1.99
CA GLU A 22 32.05 18.14 1.80
C GLU A 22 30.89 17.34 1.21
N MET A 23 31.10 16.63 0.10
CA MET A 23 30.07 15.78 -0.49
C MET A 23 29.60 14.69 0.48
N ALA A 24 30.52 14.07 1.23
CA ALA A 24 30.16 13.07 2.24
C ALA A 24 29.30 13.67 3.36
N ALA A 25 29.63 14.90 3.82
CA ALA A 25 28.85 15.60 4.84
C ALA A 25 27.45 15.95 4.33
N THR A 26 27.33 16.47 3.11
CA THR A 26 26.02 16.74 2.49
C THR A 26 25.19 15.47 2.36
N ASN A 27 25.78 14.38 1.87
CA ASN A 27 25.09 13.10 1.74
C ASN A 27 24.61 12.56 3.10
N ALA A 28 25.43 12.68 4.14
CA ALA A 28 25.06 12.26 5.49
C ALA A 28 23.88 13.09 6.05
N LEU A 29 23.86 14.40 5.82
CA LEU A 29 22.75 15.26 6.22
C LEU A 29 21.46 14.90 5.49
N THR A 30 21.51 14.74 4.16
CA THR A 30 20.35 14.33 3.36
C THR A 30 19.83 12.97 3.78
N ALA A 31 20.72 11.99 4.02
CA ALA A 31 20.32 10.66 4.49
C ALA A 31 19.65 10.72 5.86
N ARG A 32 20.15 11.57 6.77
CA ARG A 32 19.54 11.75 8.10
C ARG A 32 18.15 12.36 8.01
N GLU A 33 17.96 13.38 7.18
CA GLU A 33 16.63 14.00 6.96
C GLU A 33 15.64 13.00 6.37
N ALA A 34 16.08 12.20 5.39
CA ALA A 34 15.27 11.14 4.82
C ALA A 34 14.90 10.07 5.86
N ALA A 35 15.84 9.66 6.72
CA ALA A 35 15.60 8.70 7.78
C ALA A 35 14.58 9.23 8.81
N VAL A 36 14.68 10.51 9.21
CA VAL A 36 13.69 11.13 10.12
C VAL A 36 12.31 11.19 9.46
N LYS A 37 12.22 11.53 8.18
CA LYS A 37 10.95 11.54 7.45
C LYS A 37 10.35 10.14 7.37
N ALA A 38 11.16 9.13 7.08
CA ALA A 38 10.73 7.74 7.03
C ALA A 38 10.26 7.23 8.40
N ALA A 39 10.94 7.61 9.48
CA ALA A 39 10.53 7.26 10.84
C ALA A 39 9.15 7.84 11.19
N LYS A 40 8.91 9.13 10.89
CA LYS A 40 7.59 9.77 11.08
C LYS A 40 6.50 9.10 10.26
N ALA A 41 6.78 8.83 8.98
CA ALA A 41 5.82 8.14 8.12
C ALA A 41 5.48 6.73 8.64
N LYS A 42 6.46 6.02 9.21
CA LYS A 42 6.23 4.74 9.87
C LYS A 42 5.36 4.90 11.11
N GLU A 43 5.64 5.87 11.98
CA GLU A 43 4.83 6.12 13.18
C GLU A 43 3.37 6.43 12.81
N GLU A 44 3.14 7.26 11.79
CA GLU A 44 1.81 7.56 11.26
C GLU A 44 1.12 6.32 10.67
N ALA A 45 1.84 5.49 9.92
CA ALA A 45 1.32 4.23 9.39
C ALA A 45 0.96 3.26 10.52
N ASP A 46 1.78 3.14 11.55
CA ASP A 46 1.53 2.28 12.72
C ASP A 46 0.30 2.75 13.50
N VAL A 47 0.11 4.07 13.66
CA VAL A 47 -1.12 4.62 14.27
C VAL A 47 -2.34 4.28 13.41
N THR A 48 -2.24 4.47 12.11
CA THR A 48 -3.33 4.15 11.17
C THR A 48 -3.70 2.66 11.22
N ALA A 49 -2.71 1.77 11.28
CA ALA A 49 -2.92 0.32 11.39
C ALA A 49 -3.66 -0.05 12.68
N ARG A 50 -3.22 0.48 13.83
CA ARG A 50 -3.90 0.27 15.12
C ARG A 50 -5.32 0.78 15.13
N GLU A 51 -5.55 1.99 14.60
CA GLU A 51 -6.88 2.57 14.47
C GLU A 51 -7.78 1.72 13.57
N ALA A 52 -7.25 1.22 12.44
CA ALA A 52 -7.98 0.33 11.55
C ALA A 52 -8.34 -1.00 12.22
N ALA A 53 -7.40 -1.64 12.93
CA ALA A 53 -7.66 -2.86 13.69
C ALA A 53 -8.78 -2.65 14.72
N ALA A 54 -8.70 -1.57 15.50
CA ALA A 54 -9.73 -1.23 16.50
C ALA A 54 -11.11 -0.96 15.87
N VAL A 55 -11.14 -0.28 14.72
CA VAL A 55 -12.36 0.00 13.97
C VAL A 55 -12.99 -1.29 13.44
N VAL A 56 -12.19 -2.15 12.81
CA VAL A 56 -12.67 -3.42 12.25
C VAL A 56 -13.22 -4.30 13.37
N LEU A 57 -12.45 -4.55 14.44
CA LEU A 57 -12.94 -5.33 15.57
C LEU A 57 -14.27 -4.79 16.07
N ARG A 58 -14.41 -3.47 16.26
CA ARG A 58 -15.65 -2.88 16.75
C ARG A 58 -16.83 -2.97 15.77
N LEU A 59 -16.59 -2.99 14.47
CA LEU A 59 -17.63 -3.21 13.46
C LEU A 59 -18.15 -4.65 13.45
N PHE A 60 -17.30 -5.60 13.86
CA PHE A 60 -17.61 -7.03 14.00
C PHE A 60 -17.85 -7.40 15.47
N ASP A 61 -18.42 -6.49 16.27
CA ASP A 61 -18.78 -6.71 17.68
C ASP A 61 -17.65 -7.19 18.61
N ASN A 62 -16.40 -6.92 18.21
CA ASN A 62 -15.13 -7.35 18.81
C ASN A 62 -14.87 -8.86 18.71
N ASP A 63 -15.43 -9.52 17.70
CA ASP A 63 -15.11 -10.90 17.35
C ASP A 63 -13.74 -10.98 16.65
N ALA A 64 -12.68 -11.12 17.44
CA ALA A 64 -11.31 -11.17 16.95
C ALA A 64 -11.01 -12.45 16.17
N GLU A 65 -11.66 -13.57 16.48
CA GLU A 65 -11.50 -14.84 15.77
C GLU A 65 -12.05 -14.74 14.35
N LEU A 66 -13.28 -14.21 14.20
CA LEU A 66 -13.86 -14.00 12.89
C LEU A 66 -13.02 -13.03 12.04
N VAL A 67 -12.58 -11.92 12.63
CA VAL A 67 -11.76 -10.93 11.91
C VAL A 67 -10.38 -11.52 11.54
N SER A 68 -9.80 -12.34 12.42
CA SER A 68 -8.55 -13.06 12.19
C SER A 68 -8.66 -13.97 10.97
N GLU A 69 -9.72 -14.78 10.90
CA GLU A 69 -9.98 -15.65 9.74
C GLU A 69 -10.18 -14.85 8.44
N LEU A 70 -10.91 -13.74 8.49
CA LEU A 70 -11.19 -12.91 7.31
C LEU A 70 -9.96 -12.19 6.77
N LEU A 71 -9.03 -11.76 7.64
CA LEU A 71 -7.86 -10.99 7.25
C LEU A 71 -6.59 -11.84 7.12
N GLY A 72 -6.58 -13.07 7.64
CA GLY A 72 -5.39 -13.90 7.73
C GLY A 72 -4.34 -13.35 8.69
N VAL A 73 -4.77 -12.59 9.71
CA VAL A 73 -3.92 -12.00 10.75
C VAL A 73 -4.29 -12.61 12.10
N PRO A 74 -3.35 -13.05 12.95
CA PRO A 74 -3.68 -13.67 14.24
C PRO A 74 -4.58 -12.78 15.11
N ALA A 75 -5.54 -13.39 15.80
CA ALA A 75 -6.47 -12.69 16.70
C ALA A 75 -5.70 -11.93 17.80
N GLU A 76 -4.64 -12.53 18.35
CA GLU A 76 -3.82 -11.91 19.39
C GLU A 76 -3.12 -10.64 18.90
N GLU A 77 -2.74 -10.61 17.62
CA GLU A 77 -2.12 -9.44 16.99
C GLU A 77 -3.14 -8.32 16.82
N LEU A 78 -4.34 -8.64 16.31
CA LEU A 78 -5.43 -7.69 16.16
C LEU A 78 -5.84 -7.06 17.50
N GLU A 79 -5.98 -7.87 18.55
CA GLU A 79 -6.30 -7.39 19.89
C GLU A 79 -5.19 -6.49 20.46
N ARG A 80 -3.93 -6.91 20.30
CA ARG A 80 -2.77 -6.14 20.76
C ARG A 80 -2.67 -4.79 20.07
N GLU A 81 -2.91 -4.74 18.77
CA GLU A 81 -2.90 -3.51 17.98
C GLU A 81 -4.06 -2.58 18.30
N ALA A 82 -5.25 -3.14 18.54
CA ALA A 82 -6.44 -2.37 18.88
C ALA A 82 -6.43 -1.83 20.32
N LYS A 83 -5.79 -2.54 21.26
CA LYS A 83 -5.72 -2.20 22.70
C LYS A 83 -5.36 -0.74 23.02
N PRO A 84 -4.36 -0.10 22.39
CA PRO A 84 -4.03 1.30 22.67
C PRO A 84 -5.07 2.31 22.16
N VAL A 85 -6.02 1.90 21.31
CA VAL A 85 -7.03 2.81 20.73
C VAL A 85 -8.23 2.91 21.67
N THR A 86 -8.64 4.13 21.98
CA THR A 86 -9.83 4.33 22.82
C THR A 86 -11.11 4.00 22.06
N ALA A 87 -12.11 3.45 22.76
CA ALA A 87 -13.40 3.14 22.17
C ALA A 87 -14.10 4.36 21.55
N ALA A 88 -13.90 5.56 22.12
CA ALA A 88 -14.42 6.81 21.57
C ALA A 88 -13.78 7.14 20.21
N ARG A 89 -12.46 6.99 20.10
CA ARG A 89 -11.73 7.22 18.86
C ARG A 89 -12.17 6.27 17.75
N ALA A 90 -12.31 4.98 18.04
CA ALA A 90 -12.80 4.01 17.06
C ALA A 90 -14.22 4.36 16.58
N LYS A 91 -15.12 4.81 17.48
CA LYS A 91 -16.48 5.23 17.10
C LYS A 91 -16.49 6.45 16.17
N GLU A 92 -15.67 7.46 16.44
CA GLU A 92 -15.53 8.64 15.58
C GLU A 92 -15.13 8.25 14.14
N ILE A 93 -14.15 7.35 14.01
CA ILE A 93 -13.69 6.87 12.71
C ILE A 93 -14.80 6.09 12.00
N ILE A 94 -15.52 5.22 12.72
CA ILE A 94 -16.68 4.49 12.19
C ILE A 94 -17.76 5.45 11.69
N GLU A 95 -18.08 6.50 12.44
CA GLU A 95 -19.05 7.51 12.03
C GLU A 95 -18.61 8.26 10.77
N SER A 96 -17.34 8.65 10.69
CA SER A 96 -16.76 9.24 9.48
C SER A 96 -16.82 8.29 8.28
N LEU A 97 -16.60 6.98 8.49
CA LEU A 97 -16.74 5.96 7.44
C LEU A 97 -18.20 5.83 6.98
N ARG A 98 -19.16 5.83 7.90
CA ARG A 98 -20.60 5.78 7.58
C ARG A 98 -21.05 7.03 6.81
N ALA A 99 -20.66 8.21 7.26
CA ALA A 99 -20.95 9.47 6.57
C ALA A 99 -20.39 9.50 5.13
N ARG A 100 -19.21 8.89 4.92
CA ARG A 100 -18.62 8.73 3.57
C ARG A 100 -19.35 7.69 2.73
N ALA A 101 -19.84 6.61 3.34
CA ALA A 101 -20.59 5.56 2.66
C ALA A 101 -22.00 6.01 2.25
N GLU A 102 -22.65 6.84 3.06
CA GLU A 102 -23.98 7.42 2.80
C GLU A 102 -23.96 8.49 1.71
N ARG A 103 -22.80 9.10 1.45
CA ARG A 103 -22.66 10.13 0.42
C ARG A 103 -22.94 9.52 -0.96
N PRO A 104 -23.91 10.05 -1.74
CA PRO A 104 -24.18 9.55 -3.07
C PRO A 104 -22.90 9.58 -3.91
N ARG A 105 -22.41 8.41 -4.33
CA ARG A 105 -21.31 8.37 -5.31
C ARG A 105 -21.85 8.98 -6.60
N PRO A 106 -21.22 10.03 -7.16
CA PRO A 106 -21.62 10.55 -8.45
C PRO A 106 -21.43 9.43 -9.47
N THR A 107 -22.54 8.80 -9.87
CA THR A 107 -22.56 7.84 -10.95
C THR A 107 -22.14 8.60 -12.19
N ARG A 108 -20.91 8.37 -12.67
CA ARG A 108 -20.45 8.84 -13.97
C ARG A 108 -21.44 8.32 -14.99
N ALA A 109 -22.32 9.19 -15.49
CA ALA A 109 -23.30 8.84 -16.51
C ALA A 109 -22.53 8.26 -17.70
N ARG A 110 -22.64 6.93 -17.89
CA ARG A 110 -22.19 6.30 -19.12
C ARG A 110 -23.08 6.88 -20.22
N LYS A 111 -22.47 7.67 -21.10
CA LYS A 111 -23.11 8.20 -22.30
C LYS A 111 -23.80 7.03 -23.02
N PRO A 112 -25.11 7.08 -23.30
CA PRO A 112 -25.76 6.04 -24.07
C PRO A 112 -25.05 5.93 -25.42
N ARG A 113 -24.57 4.72 -25.72
CA ARG A 113 -23.99 4.39 -27.02
C ARG A 113 -25.12 4.55 -28.04
N ALA A 114 -25.00 5.55 -28.90
CA ALA A 114 -25.97 5.78 -29.97
C ALA A 114 -26.14 4.50 -30.79
N ASP A 115 -27.40 4.14 -31.02
CA ASP A 115 -27.83 3.09 -31.92
C ASP A 115 -27.10 3.20 -33.26
N ALA A 116 -26.30 2.18 -33.59
CA ALA A 116 -26.01 1.83 -34.97
C ALA A 116 -26.79 0.55 -35.27
N ALA A 117 -27.66 0.66 -36.27
CA ALA A 117 -28.74 -0.23 -36.63
C ALA A 117 -28.41 -1.74 -36.69
N SER A 118 -29.46 -2.48 -36.33
CA SER A 118 -29.73 -3.89 -36.57
C SER A 118 -29.39 -4.35 -38.00
N SER A 119 -28.78 -5.53 -38.11
CA SER A 119 -28.98 -6.46 -39.22
C SER A 119 -29.05 -7.87 -38.63
N ALA A 120 -30.20 -8.50 -38.84
CA ALA A 120 -30.63 -9.75 -38.25
C ALA A 120 -29.82 -10.97 -38.74
N SER A 121 -29.64 -11.96 -37.86
CA SER A 121 -30.27 -13.29 -37.96
C SER A 121 -29.43 -14.38 -37.25
N GLY A 122 -30.06 -15.18 -36.40
CA GLY A 122 -29.61 -16.54 -36.07
C GLY A 122 -29.13 -16.81 -34.63
N ILE A 123 -30.06 -17.17 -33.74
CA ILE A 123 -29.84 -18.07 -32.59
C ILE A 123 -29.97 -19.51 -33.14
N PRO A 124 -29.19 -20.54 -32.73
CA PRO A 124 -29.18 -21.04 -31.35
C PRO A 124 -27.86 -21.55 -30.75
N ALA A 125 -27.85 -21.59 -29.41
CA ALA A 125 -26.92 -22.33 -28.54
C ALA A 125 -27.40 -23.79 -28.34
N PRO A 126 -26.77 -24.64 -27.50
CA PRO A 126 -25.35 -24.91 -27.21
C PRO A 126 -24.98 -26.39 -27.50
N ALA A 127 -23.70 -26.77 -27.51
CA ALA A 127 -23.30 -28.19 -27.55
C ALA A 127 -22.17 -28.49 -26.56
N SER A 128 -22.55 -29.13 -25.45
CA SER A 128 -21.69 -29.89 -24.56
C SER A 128 -21.15 -31.11 -25.31
N THR A 129 -19.84 -31.34 -25.27
CA THR A 129 -19.27 -32.67 -25.55
C THR A 129 -18.41 -33.07 -24.36
N ALA A 130 -19.02 -33.89 -23.49
CA ALA A 130 -18.26 -34.88 -22.76
C ALA A 130 -17.84 -35.94 -23.78
N ASP A 131 -16.57 -36.33 -23.78
CA ASP A 131 -16.15 -37.56 -24.44
C ASP A 131 -15.23 -38.33 -23.49
N ASP A 132 -15.85 -39.30 -22.83
CA ASP A 132 -15.21 -40.44 -22.20
C ASP A 132 -14.64 -41.32 -23.31
N SER A 133 -13.32 -41.49 -23.34
CA SER A 133 -12.69 -42.55 -24.14
C SER A 133 -11.80 -43.40 -23.24
N ARG A 134 -12.43 -44.43 -22.67
CA ARG A 134 -11.78 -45.56 -22.00
C ARG A 134 -11.78 -46.76 -22.94
N ALA A 135 -10.61 -47.41 -22.97
CA ALA A 135 -10.29 -48.77 -23.44
C ALA A 135 -10.08 -48.99 -24.94
N ASP A 136 -8.84 -49.33 -25.29
CA ASP A 136 -8.55 -50.53 -26.06
C ASP A 136 -7.20 -51.16 -25.63
N ALA A 137 -7.08 -52.45 -25.90
CA ALA A 137 -6.31 -53.45 -25.18
C ALA A 137 -4.85 -53.67 -25.62
N ALA A 138 -4.08 -54.30 -24.71
CA ALA A 138 -3.02 -55.28 -24.99
C ALA A 138 -2.75 -56.11 -23.72
#